data_AF-A0A292ZMI2-F1
#
_entry.id   AF-A0A292ZMI2-F1
#
_cell.length_a   1.000
_cell.length_b   1.000
_cell.length_c   1.000
_cell.angle_alpha   90.00
_cell.angle_beta   90.00
_cell.angle_gamma   90.00
#
_symmetry.space_group_name_H-M   'P 1'
#
loop_
_entity.id
_entity.type
_entity.pdbx_description
1 polymer ?
#
loop_
_entity_poly.entity_id
_entity_poly.type
_entity_poly.pdbx_seq_one_letter_code
_entity_poly.pdbx_strand_id
1 'polypeptide(L)'
;MNQHNLMVSVLTAAGGEPIESHTRPGYTGKIADILFPADDVIVEVKSLTTDRAASDETSEAVGEMFLRNTHMGAPVISGTVTVRLHDLPPAIAMNTLRIAGKRVLAEAKAANAQLKATKAALGRPEAMGLLALITPPFRLDRHSIVALVGDAMRDNRCRSIDQLFLVETPLAAPEPYRRWGNSFMSLHSRPDGDRILPQHLAEAIGRAWGEITGQPAGPGNEEDYHRFGATS
;
A
#
# COMPACT_ATOMS: atom_id res chain seq x y z
N MET A 1 -10.94 -12.26 -11.85
CA MET A 1 -10.49 -12.06 -10.45
C MET A 1 -10.14 -10.58 -10.26
N ASN A 2 -10.58 -9.94 -9.18
CA ASN A 2 -10.16 -8.56 -8.84
C ASN A 2 -8.86 -8.61 -8.01
N GLN A 3 -8.19 -7.46 -7.82
CA GLN A 3 -6.89 -7.41 -7.13
C GLN A 3 -6.97 -7.84 -5.65
N HIS A 4 -8.01 -7.44 -4.93
CA HIS A 4 -8.19 -7.83 -3.53
C HIS A 4 -8.30 -9.36 -3.41
N ASN A 5 -9.15 -10.01 -4.21
CA ASN A 5 -9.31 -11.46 -4.21
C ASN A 5 -8.04 -12.19 -4.62
N LEU A 6 -7.27 -11.66 -5.59
CA LEU A 6 -5.96 -12.20 -5.97
C LEU A 6 -5.02 -12.24 -4.76
N MET A 7 -4.89 -11.11 -4.05
CA MET A 7 -4.00 -11.03 -2.89
C MET A 7 -4.48 -11.93 -1.75
N VAL A 8 -5.79 -11.99 -1.48
CA VAL A 8 -6.36 -12.93 -0.50
C VAL A 8 -6.03 -14.38 -0.87
N SER A 9 -6.20 -14.79 -2.14
CA SER A 9 -5.84 -16.14 -2.59
C SER A 9 -4.36 -16.45 -2.40
N VAL A 10 -3.47 -15.48 -2.66
CA VAL A 10 -2.03 -15.63 -2.43
C VAL A 10 -1.71 -15.80 -0.95
N LEU A 11 -2.30 -14.98 -0.08
CA LEU A 11 -2.08 -15.09 1.36
C LEU A 11 -2.61 -16.41 1.93
N THR A 12 -3.77 -16.88 1.44
CA THR A 12 -4.30 -18.19 1.83
C THR A 12 -3.41 -19.34 1.36
N ALA A 13 -2.92 -19.31 0.12
CA ALA A 13 -1.99 -20.33 -0.39
C ALA A 13 -0.63 -20.30 0.34
N ALA A 14 -0.23 -19.15 0.90
CA ALA A 14 0.94 -19.03 1.74
C ALA A 14 0.75 -19.60 3.17
N GLY A 15 -0.42 -20.15 3.50
CA GLY A 15 -0.74 -20.70 4.81
C GLY A 15 -1.58 -19.79 5.70
N GLY A 16 -2.14 -18.71 5.15
CA GLY A 16 -3.03 -17.81 5.87
C GLY A 16 -4.45 -18.34 5.96
N GLU A 17 -5.12 -18.04 7.07
CA GLU A 17 -6.50 -18.44 7.35
C GLU A 17 -7.42 -17.20 7.29
N PRO A 18 -8.61 -17.27 6.65
CA PRO A 18 -9.59 -16.18 6.69
C PRO A 18 -9.98 -15.83 8.13
N ILE A 19 -9.98 -14.55 8.50
CA ILE A 19 -10.21 -14.18 9.90
C ILE A 19 -11.62 -14.54 10.38
N GLU A 20 -12.60 -14.59 9.47
CA GLU A 20 -13.96 -14.99 9.76
C GLU A 20 -14.02 -16.32 10.52
N SER A 21 -13.14 -17.29 10.20
CA SER A 21 -13.11 -18.61 10.87
C SER A 21 -12.60 -18.58 12.31
N HIS A 22 -12.00 -17.47 12.74
CA HIS A 22 -11.46 -17.30 14.10
C HIS A 22 -12.30 -16.36 14.98
N THR A 23 -13.26 -15.66 14.38
CA THR A 23 -14.16 -14.77 15.14
C THR A 23 -15.32 -15.53 15.75
N ARG A 24 -15.92 -14.96 16.81
CA ARG A 24 -17.12 -15.54 17.41
C ARG A 24 -18.27 -15.54 16.38
N PRO A 25 -19.09 -16.62 16.33
CA PRO A 25 -20.26 -16.65 15.46
C PRO A 25 -21.14 -15.41 15.65
N GLY A 26 -21.50 -14.74 14.55
CA GLY A 26 -22.35 -13.54 14.57
C GLY A 26 -21.62 -12.22 14.80
N TYR A 27 -20.28 -12.18 14.78
CA TYR A 27 -19.55 -10.91 14.76
C TYR A 27 -19.83 -10.13 13.46
N THR A 28 -20.25 -8.87 13.57
CA THR A 28 -20.62 -8.01 12.43
C THR A 28 -19.70 -6.81 12.22
N GLY A 29 -18.65 -6.68 13.03
CA GLY A 29 -17.66 -5.61 12.88
C GLY A 29 -16.76 -5.83 11.66
N LYS A 30 -16.17 -4.75 11.13
CA LYS A 30 -15.17 -4.86 10.07
C LYS A 30 -13.87 -5.43 10.65
N ILE A 31 -13.52 -6.63 10.20
CA ILE A 31 -12.27 -7.31 10.50
C ILE A 31 -11.28 -7.17 9.34
N ALA A 32 -10.04 -7.57 9.60
CA ALA A 32 -9.03 -7.81 8.59
C ALA A 32 -9.26 -9.14 7.88
N ASP A 33 -8.50 -9.39 6.81
CA ASP A 33 -8.81 -10.47 5.87
C ASP A 33 -8.17 -11.80 6.29
N ILE A 34 -6.89 -11.78 6.68
CA ILE A 34 -6.10 -13.00 6.90
C ILE A 34 -5.38 -13.00 8.25
N LEU A 35 -5.35 -14.15 8.90
CA LEU A 35 -4.50 -14.46 10.06
C LEU A 35 -3.47 -15.52 9.66
N PHE A 36 -2.22 -15.33 10.07
CA PHE A 36 -1.20 -16.39 10.13
C PHE A 36 -1.01 -16.76 11.60
N PRO A 37 -1.68 -17.83 12.11
CA PRO A 37 -1.72 -18.10 13.54
C PRO A 37 -0.36 -18.45 14.13
N ALA A 38 0.50 -19.13 13.36
CA ALA A 38 1.83 -19.55 13.78
C ALA A 38 2.80 -18.38 13.98
N ASP A 39 2.63 -17.32 13.18
CA ASP A 39 3.51 -16.14 13.18
C ASP A 39 2.94 -14.95 13.96
N ASP A 40 1.70 -15.07 14.45
CA ASP A 40 0.92 -14.00 15.08
C ASP A 40 0.85 -12.73 14.20
N VAL A 41 0.62 -12.92 12.90
CA VAL A 41 0.48 -11.85 11.90
C VAL A 41 -0.97 -11.75 11.43
N ILE A 42 -1.52 -10.55 11.49
CA ILE A 42 -2.85 -10.21 10.95
C ILE A 42 -2.65 -9.31 9.73
N VAL A 43 -3.25 -9.68 8.61
CA VAL A 43 -3.11 -8.98 7.34
C VAL A 43 -4.43 -8.37 6.90
N GLU A 44 -4.40 -7.07 6.58
CA GLU A 44 -5.47 -6.40 5.83
C GLU A 44 -5.02 -6.17 4.38
N VAL A 45 -5.86 -6.57 3.44
CA VAL A 45 -5.68 -6.40 2.00
C VAL A 45 -6.46 -5.18 1.50
N LYS A 46 -5.76 -4.16 1.03
CA LYS A 46 -6.37 -3.01 0.35
C LYS A 46 -5.99 -2.98 -1.12
N SER A 47 -6.97 -2.72 -1.99
CA SER A 47 -6.74 -2.50 -3.42
C SER A 47 -6.89 -1.03 -3.79
N LEU A 48 -5.87 -0.46 -4.43
CA LEU A 48 -5.98 0.83 -5.10
C LEU A 48 -6.37 0.55 -6.55
N THR A 49 -7.61 0.83 -6.94
CA THR A 49 -8.13 0.51 -8.29
C THR A 49 -8.42 1.74 -9.14
N THR A 50 -8.31 2.95 -8.58
CA THR A 50 -8.56 4.21 -9.30
C THR A 50 -7.48 5.22 -8.93
N ASP A 51 -6.89 5.82 -9.97
CA ASP A 51 -5.91 6.88 -9.85
C ASP A 51 -6.60 8.25 -9.99
N ARG A 52 -6.94 8.86 -8.87
CA ARG A 52 -7.45 10.24 -8.85
C ARG A 52 -6.35 11.29 -8.84
N ALA A 53 -5.07 10.90 -8.77
CA ALA A 53 -3.97 11.88 -8.69
C ALA A 53 -3.92 12.78 -9.94
N ALA A 54 -4.44 12.31 -11.07
CA ALA A 54 -4.55 13.06 -12.32
C ALA A 54 -5.90 13.79 -12.52
N SER A 55 -6.77 13.84 -11.50
CA SER A 55 -8.05 14.55 -11.61
C SER A 55 -7.86 16.07 -11.59
N ASP A 56 -8.75 16.79 -12.27
CA ASP A 56 -8.79 18.25 -12.24
C ASP A 56 -8.95 18.76 -10.80
N GLU A 57 -9.80 18.11 -10.00
CA GLU A 57 -9.98 18.39 -8.56
C GLU A 57 -8.65 18.30 -7.78
N THR A 58 -7.81 17.31 -8.09
CA THR A 58 -6.50 17.17 -7.43
C THR A 58 -5.54 18.26 -7.88
N SER A 59 -5.54 18.59 -9.17
CA SER A 59 -4.69 19.64 -9.74
C SER A 59 -5.06 21.02 -9.16
N GLU A 60 -6.35 21.32 -9.03
CA GLU A 60 -6.86 22.53 -8.38
C GLU A 60 -6.46 22.59 -6.91
N ALA A 61 -6.65 21.50 -6.17
CA ALA A 61 -6.27 21.44 -4.75
C ALA A 61 -4.76 21.63 -4.54
N VAL A 62 -3.92 21.07 -5.41
CA VAL A 62 -2.47 21.30 -5.39
C VAL A 62 -2.15 22.77 -5.74
N GLY A 63 -2.81 23.34 -6.75
CA GLY A 63 -2.66 24.74 -7.12
C GLY A 63 -3.00 25.70 -5.98
N GLU A 64 -4.12 25.48 -5.30
CA GLU A 64 -4.48 26.23 -4.08
C GLU A 64 -3.44 26.07 -2.97
N MET A 65 -2.93 24.85 -2.78
CA MET A 65 -1.89 24.60 -1.79
C MET A 65 -0.61 25.37 -2.12
N PHE A 66 -0.18 25.42 -3.37
CA PHE A 66 0.98 26.22 -3.76
C PHE A 66 0.77 27.72 -3.54
N LEU A 67 -0.40 28.26 -3.93
CA LEU A 67 -0.71 29.68 -3.74
C LEU A 67 -0.66 30.10 -2.27
N ARG A 68 -1.13 29.25 -1.35
CA ARG A 68 -1.10 29.52 0.10
C ARG A 68 0.30 29.38 0.72
N ASN A 69 1.22 28.68 0.06
CA ASN A 69 2.53 28.31 0.60
C ASN A 69 3.71 28.88 -0.22
N THR A 70 3.50 29.94 -0.99
CA THR A 70 4.57 30.65 -1.74
C THR A 70 5.72 31.11 -0.84
N HIS A 71 5.40 31.55 0.38
CA HIS A 71 6.37 31.91 1.42
C HIS A 71 7.28 30.75 1.88
N MET A 72 6.89 29.50 1.61
CA MET A 72 7.68 28.29 1.89
C MET A 72 8.42 27.76 0.65
N GLY A 73 8.45 28.53 -0.44
CA GLY A 73 9.10 28.14 -1.69
C GLY A 73 8.23 27.30 -2.64
N ALA A 74 6.91 27.28 -2.45
CA ALA A 74 6.00 26.67 -3.42
C ALA A 74 5.96 27.50 -4.73
N PRO A 75 5.86 26.85 -5.91
CA PRO A 75 5.92 27.54 -7.19
C PRO A 75 4.67 28.37 -7.44
N VAL A 76 4.84 29.54 -8.06
CA VAL A 76 3.75 30.34 -8.62
C VAL A 76 3.58 29.94 -10.08
N ILE A 77 2.44 29.34 -10.40
CA ILE A 77 2.18 28.77 -11.73
C ILE A 77 1.19 29.67 -12.48
N SER A 78 1.53 30.01 -13.72
CA SER A 78 0.61 30.61 -14.68
C SER A 78 0.53 29.69 -15.90
N GLY A 79 -0.66 29.16 -16.20
CA GLY A 79 -0.84 28.15 -17.24
C GLY A 79 -0.61 26.72 -16.75
N THR A 80 -0.24 25.80 -17.66
CA THR A 80 -0.01 24.38 -17.35
C THR A 80 1.48 24.09 -17.27
N VAL A 81 1.92 23.47 -16.18
CA VAL A 81 3.31 23.05 -15.99
C VAL A 81 3.36 21.67 -15.32
N THR A 82 4.43 20.92 -15.59
CA THR A 82 4.75 19.70 -14.84
C THR A 82 5.78 20.03 -13.77
N VAL A 83 5.44 19.77 -12.52
CA VAL A 83 6.34 19.94 -11.37
C VAL A 83 6.74 18.56 -10.86
N ARG A 84 8.05 18.30 -10.74
CA ARG A 84 8.54 17.07 -10.13
C ARG A 84 8.59 17.26 -8.61
N LEU A 85 8.11 16.28 -7.86
CA LEU A 85 8.07 16.39 -6.38
C LEU A 85 9.46 16.57 -5.76
N HIS A 86 10.50 16.00 -6.36
CA HIS A 86 11.88 16.16 -5.86
C HIS A 86 12.47 17.55 -6.07
N ASP A 87 11.89 18.36 -6.98
CA ASP A 87 12.31 19.75 -7.20
C ASP A 87 11.68 20.71 -6.17
N LEU A 88 10.70 20.23 -5.39
CA LEU A 88 9.99 21.03 -4.40
C LEU A 88 10.69 20.99 -3.04
N PRO A 89 10.58 22.07 -2.23
CA PRO A 89 10.96 22.01 -0.83
C PRO A 89 10.26 20.83 -0.12
N PRO A 90 10.94 20.09 0.79
CA PRO A 90 10.42 18.83 1.33
C PRO A 90 9.00 18.91 1.93
N ALA A 91 8.68 20.00 2.64
CA ALA A 91 7.35 20.21 3.19
C ALA A 91 6.27 20.39 2.10
N ILE A 92 6.62 21.07 1.01
CA ILE A 92 5.73 21.29 -0.13
C ILE A 92 5.57 20.01 -0.95
N ALA A 93 6.65 19.25 -1.16
CA ALA A 93 6.60 17.94 -1.79
C ALA A 93 5.66 17.00 -1.03
N MET A 94 5.80 16.91 0.30
CA MET A 94 4.95 16.05 1.12
C MET A 94 3.49 16.52 1.16
N ASN A 95 3.23 17.83 1.23
CA ASN A 95 1.85 18.35 1.17
C ASN A 95 1.19 18.07 -0.18
N THR A 96 1.94 18.22 -1.28
CA THR A 96 1.47 17.85 -2.63
C THR A 96 1.13 16.37 -2.68
N LEU A 97 2.03 15.53 -2.16
CA LEU A 97 1.87 14.09 -2.13
C LEU A 97 0.66 13.67 -1.28
N ARG A 98 0.40 14.32 -0.14
CA ARG A 98 -0.79 14.06 0.70
C ARG A 98 -2.11 14.42 0.00
N ILE A 99 -2.11 15.46 -0.84
CA ILE A 99 -3.28 15.83 -1.64
C ILE A 99 -3.50 14.79 -2.74
N ALA A 100 -2.49 14.52 -3.56
CA ALA A 100 -2.57 13.56 -4.67
C ALA A 100 -2.85 12.13 -4.18
N GLY A 101 -2.26 11.75 -3.05
CA GLY A 101 -2.34 10.43 -2.44
C GLY A 101 -3.41 10.29 -1.36
N LYS A 102 -4.43 11.17 -1.32
CA LYS A 102 -5.52 11.12 -0.33
C LYS A 102 -6.18 9.74 -0.23
N ARG A 103 -6.28 9.02 -1.34
CA ARG A 103 -6.82 7.65 -1.37
C ARG A 103 -5.93 6.64 -0.66
N VAL A 104 -4.61 6.70 -0.87
CA VAL A 104 -3.62 5.85 -0.17
C VAL A 104 -3.76 6.05 1.34
N LEU A 105 -3.82 7.31 1.78
CA LEU A 105 -3.99 7.65 3.20
C LEU A 105 -5.34 7.15 3.77
N ALA A 106 -6.41 7.23 2.98
CA ALA A 106 -7.72 6.72 3.39
C ALA A 106 -7.72 5.20 3.58
N GLU A 107 -7.08 4.46 2.66
CA GLU A 107 -6.93 3.01 2.75
C GLU A 107 -6.06 2.60 3.93
N ALA A 108 -4.93 3.28 4.15
CA ALA A 108 -4.09 3.05 5.33
C ALA A 108 -4.87 3.29 6.64
N LYS A 109 -5.67 4.36 6.72
CA LYS A 109 -6.51 4.63 7.89
C LYS A 109 -7.58 3.57 8.11
N ALA A 110 -8.24 3.12 7.05
CA ALA A 110 -9.24 2.06 7.09
C ALA A 110 -8.61 0.73 7.55
N ALA A 111 -7.49 0.35 6.96
CA ALA A 111 -6.74 -0.84 7.33
C ALA A 111 -6.30 -0.81 8.79
N ASN A 112 -5.76 0.31 9.27
CA ASN A 112 -5.41 0.47 10.67
C ASN A 112 -6.61 0.24 11.61
N ALA A 113 -7.80 0.74 11.25
CA ALA A 113 -9.00 0.53 12.04
C ALA A 113 -9.43 -0.95 12.08
N GLN A 114 -9.37 -1.65 10.95
CA GLN A 114 -9.68 -3.08 10.84
C GLN A 114 -8.66 -3.94 11.59
N LEU A 115 -7.37 -3.68 11.42
CA LEU A 115 -6.31 -4.35 12.18
C LEU A 115 -6.50 -4.15 13.68
N LYS A 116 -6.76 -2.92 14.13
CA LYS A 116 -7.04 -2.62 15.55
C LYS A 116 -8.25 -3.41 16.07
N ALA A 117 -9.35 -3.39 15.34
CA ALA A 117 -10.58 -4.08 15.71
C ALA A 117 -10.37 -5.60 15.78
N THR A 118 -9.63 -6.15 14.82
CA THR A 118 -9.32 -7.57 14.73
C THR A 118 -8.42 -8.03 15.87
N LYS A 119 -7.32 -7.30 16.14
CA LYS A 119 -6.44 -7.55 17.29
C LYS A 119 -7.25 -7.62 18.59
N ALA A 120 -8.19 -6.69 18.79
CA ALA A 120 -9.07 -6.69 19.95
C ALA A 120 -10.06 -7.87 19.95
N ALA A 121 -10.70 -8.18 18.82
CA ALA A 121 -11.69 -9.26 18.70
C ALA A 121 -11.07 -10.65 18.93
N LEU A 122 -9.82 -10.85 18.49
CA LEU A 122 -9.09 -12.11 18.66
C LEU A 122 -8.33 -12.20 20.00
N GLY A 123 -8.32 -11.13 20.80
CA GLY A 123 -7.53 -11.08 22.05
C GLY A 123 -6.02 -11.11 21.81
N ARG A 124 -5.56 -10.57 20.67
CA ARG A 124 -4.16 -10.54 20.21
C ARG A 124 -3.66 -9.10 20.05
N PRO A 125 -3.56 -8.31 21.13
CA PRO A 125 -3.12 -6.91 21.04
C PRO A 125 -1.71 -6.76 20.47
N GLU A 126 -0.85 -7.75 20.71
CA GLU A 126 0.54 -7.77 20.28
C GLU A 126 0.75 -8.38 18.90
N ALA A 127 -0.28 -8.91 18.22
CA ALA A 127 -0.12 -9.45 16.87
C ALA A 127 0.46 -8.38 15.93
N MET A 128 1.33 -8.79 15.01
CA MET A 128 1.85 -7.91 13.97
C MET A 128 0.73 -7.56 13.01
N GLY A 129 0.52 -6.27 12.73
CA GLY A 129 -0.39 -5.83 11.68
C GLY A 129 0.34 -5.57 10.38
N LEU A 130 -0.02 -6.30 9.34
CA LEU A 130 0.51 -6.13 7.99
C LEU A 130 -0.57 -5.50 7.11
N LEU A 131 -0.25 -4.38 6.47
CA LEU A 131 -1.07 -3.84 5.37
C LEU A 131 -0.55 -4.41 4.05
N ALA A 132 -1.28 -5.32 3.43
CA ALA A 132 -1.05 -5.77 2.07
C ALA A 132 -1.77 -4.81 1.10
N LEU A 133 -1.03 -3.89 0.49
CA LEU A 133 -1.56 -2.92 -0.46
C LEU A 133 -1.25 -3.41 -1.88
N ILE A 134 -2.29 -3.73 -2.65
CA ILE A 134 -2.18 -4.14 -4.04
C ILE A 134 -2.69 -3.04 -4.97
N THR A 135 -1.91 -2.75 -6.01
CA THR A 135 -2.18 -1.65 -6.93
C THR A 135 -1.72 -2.03 -8.33
N PRO A 136 -2.41 -1.61 -9.42
CA PRO A 136 -1.79 -1.61 -10.72
C PRO A 136 -0.64 -0.61 -10.79
N PRO A 137 0.23 -0.70 -11.81
CA PRO A 137 1.19 0.35 -12.10
C PRO A 137 0.42 1.65 -12.41
N PHE A 138 0.40 2.56 -11.45
CA PHE A 138 -0.29 3.86 -11.51
C PHE A 138 0.71 5.01 -11.69
N ARG A 139 0.21 6.26 -11.76
CA ARG A 139 1.07 7.46 -11.77
C ARG A 139 1.64 7.83 -10.42
N LEU A 140 0.96 7.51 -9.31
CA LEU A 140 1.59 7.56 -8.00
C LEU A 140 2.55 6.39 -7.92
N ASP A 141 3.84 6.70 -8.06
CA ASP A 141 4.89 5.71 -8.02
C ASP A 141 4.94 4.99 -6.66
N ARG A 142 5.65 3.86 -6.65
CA ARG A 142 5.85 3.04 -5.47
C ARG A 142 6.45 3.81 -4.30
N HIS A 143 7.44 4.68 -4.54
CA HIS A 143 8.12 5.45 -3.50
C HIS A 143 7.18 6.45 -2.83
N SER A 144 6.31 7.08 -3.62
CA SER A 144 5.26 7.99 -3.21
C SER A 144 4.22 7.28 -2.33
N ILE A 145 3.80 6.07 -2.69
CA ILE A 145 2.91 5.24 -1.86
C ILE A 145 3.58 4.88 -0.53
N VAL A 146 4.83 4.39 -0.58
CA VAL A 146 5.61 4.02 0.61
C VAL A 146 5.80 5.23 1.53
N ALA A 147 6.13 6.39 0.98
CA ALA A 147 6.30 7.62 1.75
C ALA A 147 4.99 8.05 2.44
N LEU A 148 3.84 7.94 1.76
CA LEU A 148 2.54 8.29 2.34
C LEU A 148 2.11 7.36 3.46
N VAL A 149 2.25 6.06 3.27
CA VAL A 149 1.92 5.08 4.32
C VAL A 149 2.91 5.23 5.48
N GLY A 150 4.20 5.41 5.19
CA GLY A 150 5.24 5.71 6.17
C GLY A 150 4.96 6.95 7.01
N ASP A 151 4.53 8.05 6.38
CA ASP A 151 4.09 9.27 7.04
C ASP A 151 2.88 9.01 7.95
N ALA A 152 1.89 8.25 7.47
CA ALA A 152 0.70 7.89 8.25
C ALA A 152 1.03 7.00 9.46
N MET A 153 2.05 6.14 9.36
CA MET A 153 2.54 5.31 10.45
C MET A 153 3.30 6.14 11.51
N ARG A 154 4.18 7.05 11.08
CA ARG A 154 5.04 7.88 11.95
C ARG A 154 4.25 8.79 12.89
N ASP A 155 3.17 9.40 12.40
CA ASP A 155 2.39 10.39 13.17
C ASP A 155 1.47 9.76 14.24
N ASN A 156 1.70 8.50 14.64
CA ASN A 156 0.84 7.73 15.52
C ASN A 156 -0.62 7.58 15.05
N ARG A 157 -0.94 7.98 13.82
CA ARG A 157 -2.27 7.89 13.22
C ARG A 157 -2.61 6.44 12.87
N CYS A 158 -1.62 5.65 12.45
CA CYS A 158 -1.77 4.27 12.01
C CYS A 158 -0.93 3.24 12.81
N ARG A 159 -1.00 3.28 14.15
CA ARG A 159 -0.22 2.41 15.06
C ARG A 159 -0.50 0.90 14.98
N SER A 160 -1.57 0.48 14.32
CA SER A 160 -1.85 -0.96 14.17
C SER A 160 -1.20 -1.56 12.92
N ILE A 161 -0.62 -0.74 12.03
CA ILE A 161 0.12 -1.19 10.84
C ILE A 161 1.62 -1.17 11.14
N ASP A 162 2.20 -2.34 11.39
CA ASP A 162 3.62 -2.50 11.70
C ASP A 162 4.48 -2.56 10.43
N GLN A 163 3.93 -3.08 9.33
CA GLN A 163 4.58 -3.15 8.02
C GLN A 163 3.59 -2.94 6.88
N LEU A 164 4.12 -2.41 5.78
CA LEU A 164 3.48 -2.36 4.47
C LEU A 164 4.08 -3.43 3.57
N PHE A 165 3.24 -4.31 3.04
CA PHE A 165 3.55 -5.16 1.90
C PHE A 165 2.89 -4.56 0.66
N LEU A 166 3.69 -3.95 -0.21
CA LEU A 166 3.21 -3.28 -1.41
C LEU A 166 3.43 -4.18 -2.64
N VAL A 167 2.34 -4.50 -3.32
CA VAL A 167 2.29 -5.27 -4.55
C VAL A 167 1.83 -4.37 -5.69
N GLU A 168 2.74 -4.06 -6.60
CA GLU A 168 2.44 -3.39 -7.86
C GLU A 168 2.27 -4.45 -8.95
N THR A 169 1.06 -4.59 -9.48
CA THR A 169 0.77 -5.63 -10.45
C THR A 169 -0.27 -5.21 -11.48
N PRO A 170 0.03 -5.37 -12.78
CA PRO A 170 -0.96 -5.24 -13.84
C PRO A 170 -1.95 -6.42 -13.86
N LEU A 171 -1.66 -7.49 -13.10
CA LEU A 171 -2.58 -8.60 -12.96
C LEU A 171 -3.87 -8.14 -12.28
N ALA A 172 -5.00 -8.62 -12.79
CA ALA A 172 -6.33 -8.22 -12.35
C ALA A 172 -6.64 -6.71 -12.48
N ALA A 173 -5.80 -5.93 -13.17
CA ALA A 173 -6.10 -4.55 -13.53
C ALA A 173 -7.09 -4.48 -14.72
N PRO A 174 -7.86 -3.39 -14.86
CA PRO A 174 -8.59 -3.12 -16.09
C PRO A 174 -7.64 -2.81 -17.27
N GLU A 175 -8.12 -2.95 -18.51
CA GLU A 175 -7.39 -2.46 -19.70
C GLU A 175 -7.17 -0.94 -19.61
N PRO A 176 -6.05 -0.39 -20.13
CA PRO A 176 -4.98 -1.02 -20.91
C PRO A 176 -3.81 -1.60 -20.07
N TYR A 177 -3.91 -1.55 -18.74
CA TYR A 177 -2.79 -1.84 -17.83
C TYR A 177 -2.34 -3.30 -17.86
N ARG A 178 -3.19 -4.24 -18.29
CA ARG A 178 -2.86 -5.67 -18.45
C ARG A 178 -1.73 -5.97 -19.44
N ARG A 179 -1.32 -5.01 -20.28
CA ARG A 179 -0.23 -5.18 -21.25
C ARG A 179 1.15 -5.33 -20.60
N TRP A 180 1.26 -4.94 -19.34
CA TRP A 180 2.47 -5.04 -18.55
C TRP A 180 2.49 -6.44 -17.95
N GLY A 181 3.60 -7.17 -18.13
CA GLY A 181 3.64 -8.60 -17.81
C GLY A 181 4.16 -8.93 -16.42
N ASN A 182 4.79 -7.97 -15.73
CA ASN A 182 5.54 -8.21 -14.50
C ASN A 182 4.86 -7.56 -13.30
N SER A 183 5.01 -8.20 -12.15
CA SER A 183 4.56 -7.68 -10.86
C SER A 183 5.77 -7.44 -9.98
N PHE A 184 5.67 -6.45 -9.11
CA PHE A 184 6.70 -6.11 -8.17
C PHE A 184 6.15 -6.11 -6.75
N MET A 185 6.93 -6.65 -5.83
CA MET A 185 6.56 -6.79 -4.44
C MET A 185 7.65 -6.18 -3.57
N SER A 186 7.27 -5.49 -2.49
CA SER A 186 8.23 -4.91 -1.55
C SER A 186 7.66 -4.82 -0.15
N LEU A 187 8.53 -4.99 0.85
CA LEU A 187 8.20 -4.90 2.27
C LEU A 187 8.83 -3.64 2.86
N HIS A 188 8.05 -2.87 3.62
CA HIS A 188 8.49 -1.62 4.22
C HIS A 188 8.05 -1.57 5.68
N SER A 189 9.02 -1.54 6.58
CA SER A 189 8.77 -1.40 8.01
C SER A 189 8.26 -0.01 8.36
N ARG A 190 7.48 0.06 9.45
CA ARG A 190 7.20 1.31 10.13
C ARG A 190 8.55 2.05 10.40
N PRO A 191 8.65 3.37 10.11
CA PRO A 191 9.91 4.12 10.26
C PRO A 191 10.52 4.11 11.67
N ASP A 192 9.69 4.00 12.70
CA ASP A 192 10.05 3.98 14.13
C ASP A 192 9.83 2.62 14.80
N GLY A 193 9.60 1.56 14.01
CA GLY A 193 9.39 0.20 14.51
C GLY A 193 10.52 -0.76 14.16
N ASP A 194 10.68 -1.80 14.98
CA ASP A 194 11.67 -2.88 14.83
C ASP A 194 11.07 -4.22 14.40
N ARG A 195 9.73 -4.31 14.33
CA ARG A 195 9.02 -5.53 13.95
C ARG A 195 9.17 -5.78 12.45
N ILE A 196 9.76 -6.91 12.09
CA ILE A 196 10.01 -7.35 10.72
C ILE A 196 9.21 -8.63 10.44
N LEU A 197 8.63 -8.76 9.25
CA LEU A 197 7.87 -9.93 8.85
C LEU A 197 8.82 -11.13 8.84
N PRO A 198 8.47 -12.27 9.47
CA PRO A 198 9.35 -13.43 9.47
C PRO A 198 9.74 -13.84 8.04
N GLN A 199 11.03 -14.12 7.83
CA GLN A 199 11.55 -14.39 6.50
C GLN A 199 10.87 -15.58 5.83
N HIS A 200 10.61 -16.66 6.59
CA HIS A 200 9.93 -17.85 6.04
C HIS A 200 8.52 -17.53 5.54
N LEU A 201 7.82 -16.61 6.19
CA LEU A 201 6.49 -16.16 5.80
C LEU A 201 6.57 -15.28 4.53
N ALA A 202 7.54 -14.35 4.46
CA ALA A 202 7.78 -13.58 3.25
C ALA A 202 8.08 -14.47 2.04
N GLU A 203 8.91 -15.51 2.23
CA GLU A 203 9.22 -16.50 1.19
C GLU A 203 8.00 -17.37 0.82
N ALA A 204 7.16 -17.73 1.78
CA ALA A 204 5.93 -18.47 1.52
C ALA A 204 4.95 -17.65 0.66
N ILE A 205 4.79 -16.36 0.98
CA ILE A 205 3.99 -15.42 0.16
C ILE A 205 4.57 -15.32 -1.25
N GLY A 206 5.89 -15.21 -1.39
CA GLY A 206 6.56 -15.17 -2.69
C GLY A 206 6.35 -16.45 -3.51
N ARG A 207 6.46 -17.64 -2.91
CA ARG A 207 6.17 -18.92 -3.58
C ARG A 207 4.71 -19.01 -4.01
N ALA A 208 3.78 -18.69 -3.12
CA ALA A 208 2.35 -18.68 -3.39
C ALA A 208 1.98 -17.72 -4.54
N TRP A 209 2.64 -16.56 -4.61
CA TRP A 209 2.50 -15.62 -5.73
C TRP A 209 2.83 -16.31 -7.05
N GLY A 210 3.97 -16.99 -7.14
CA GLY A 210 4.40 -17.66 -8.36
C GLY A 210 3.51 -18.83 -8.76
N GLU A 211 3.00 -19.59 -7.80
CA GLU A 211 2.05 -20.68 -8.07
C GLU A 211 0.71 -20.17 -8.61
N ILE A 212 0.16 -19.09 -8.04
CA ILE A 212 -1.15 -18.56 -8.43
C ILE A 212 -1.10 -17.75 -9.73
N THR A 213 -0.01 -17.00 -9.95
CA THR A 213 0.10 -16.07 -11.08
C THR A 213 0.91 -16.62 -12.25
N GLY A 214 1.69 -17.67 -12.04
CA GLY A 214 2.68 -18.17 -12.99
C GLY A 214 3.92 -17.28 -13.12
N GLN A 215 4.04 -16.21 -12.31
CA GLN A 215 5.20 -15.31 -12.30
C GLN A 215 6.19 -15.77 -11.22
N PRO A 216 7.32 -16.43 -11.58
CA PRO A 216 8.26 -16.91 -10.59
C PRO A 216 8.77 -15.74 -9.73
N ALA A 217 8.76 -15.93 -8.40
CA ALA A 217 9.34 -14.96 -7.50
C ALA A 217 10.86 -14.97 -7.65
N GLY A 218 11.43 -13.79 -7.91
CA GLY A 218 12.86 -13.55 -7.90
C GLY A 218 13.17 -12.26 -7.14
N PRO A 219 14.33 -12.16 -6.48
CA PRO A 219 14.77 -10.89 -5.93
C PRO A 219 14.99 -9.92 -7.10
N GLY A 220 14.26 -8.82 -7.10
CA GLY A 220 14.50 -7.70 -8.02
C GLY A 220 15.49 -6.73 -7.40
N ASN A 221 16.49 -6.29 -8.17
CA ASN A 221 17.29 -5.12 -7.82
C ASN A 221 16.62 -3.85 -8.36
N GLU A 222 17.11 -2.67 -7.98
CA GLU A 222 16.54 -1.39 -8.42
C GLU A 222 16.56 -1.23 -9.95
N GLU A 223 17.58 -1.78 -10.63
CA GLU A 223 17.70 -1.78 -12.09
C GLU A 223 16.62 -2.62 -12.78
N ASP A 224 16.15 -3.70 -12.15
CA ASP A 224 15.07 -4.55 -12.68
C ASP A 224 13.76 -3.76 -12.78
N TYR A 225 13.46 -2.87 -11.83
CA TYR A 225 12.28 -2.01 -11.89
C TYR A 225 12.31 -1.11 -13.12
N HIS A 226 13.44 -0.43 -13.36
CA HIS A 226 13.62 0.43 -14.53
C HIS A 226 13.59 -0.36 -15.85
N ARG A 227 14.24 -1.53 -15.90
CA ARG A 227 14.32 -2.38 -17.09
C ARG A 227 12.96 -2.93 -17.50
N PHE A 228 12.11 -3.25 -16.54
CA PHE A 228 10.80 -3.85 -16.77
C PHE A 228 9.66 -2.83 -16.80
N GLY A 229 10.00 -1.54 -16.90
CA GLY A 229 9.09 -0.45 -17.19
C GLY A 229 8.44 0.20 -15.97
N ALA A 230 8.66 -0.32 -14.76
CA ALA A 230 8.12 0.30 -13.54
C ALA A 230 8.62 1.74 -13.45
N THR A 231 7.68 2.69 -13.34
CA THR A 231 8.01 4.10 -13.20
C THR A 231 8.43 4.36 -11.76
N SER A 232 9.64 4.91 -11.61
CA SER A 232 10.23 5.40 -10.35
C SER A 232 9.43 6.52 -9.73
#